data_AF-A0A955QB45-F1
#
_entry.id   AF-A0A955QB45-F1
#
_cell.length_a   1.000
_cell.length_b   1.000
_cell.length_c   1.000
_cell.angle_alpha   90.00
_cell.angle_beta   90.00
_cell.angle_gamma   90.00
#
_symmetry.space_group_name_H-M   'P 1'
#
loop_
_entity.id
_entity.type
_entity.pdbx_description
1 polymer ?
#
loop_
_entity_poly.entity_id
_entity_poly.type
_entity_poly.pdbx_seq_one_letter_code
_entity_poly.pdbx_strand_id
1 'polypeptide(L)'
;MNRESNIPVSIIVNLVVIMHIGMSHPVGATSLAAHPLSSETAGQESPKDAVINTYIGSCRTTPMKKAECERIAPQAIDTLKEDLRTLGSSANPFYLPTILPIFQSDESELRIAAADAIGMIGPTESIFPALTILANDPVPDVRKAASHMLQHGKEPALALLARRTATSVRTGRTPDTPPNLKTIGIPIPPDSQYLFFASDVTQGRLAYVTKTDTKANLAFFKPKAKKGPLELTAFQELYDQALSDEQQAREQANQETMTKMFSQQPPKDPTKMDAYLKQMEQAQSALAAQNTFQSDELYSPDIYGSPKVVILEERKIGQRNYPTKYVVLYEDRALNRPGIRLCWLAVPDQVIQTTQMTSAMKDILEQLPPQEHDIPPIIKEKSEKEQKQFKQEQRDLEKELGL
;
A
#
# COMPACT_ATOMS: atom_id res chain seq x y z
N MET A 1 -12.09 44.02 -17.29
CA MET A 1 -13.17 43.53 -16.40
C MET A 1 -12.61 42.38 -15.59
N ASN A 2 -11.88 42.73 -14.53
CA ASN A 2 -11.31 41.78 -13.56
C ASN A 2 -12.33 41.65 -12.42
N ARG A 3 -12.83 40.43 -12.18
CA ARG A 3 -13.46 40.08 -10.91
C ARG A 3 -12.39 39.41 -10.07
N GLU A 4 -11.75 40.19 -9.20
CA GLU A 4 -11.02 39.66 -8.06
C GLU A 4 -12.05 38.97 -7.16
N SER A 5 -12.03 37.64 -7.16
CA SER A 5 -12.75 36.83 -6.19
C SER A 5 -12.03 36.93 -4.85
N ASN A 6 -12.56 37.76 -3.94
CA ASN A 6 -12.24 37.73 -2.52
C ASN A 6 -12.63 36.34 -1.96
N ILE A 7 -11.65 35.45 -1.88
CA ILE A 7 -11.77 34.15 -1.22
C ILE A 7 -11.38 34.37 0.25
N PRO A 8 -12.23 34.05 1.24
CA PRO A 8 -11.85 34.17 2.64
C PRO A 8 -10.89 33.02 3.01
N VAL A 9 -9.59 33.24 2.82
CA VAL A 9 -8.47 32.33 3.15
C VAL A 9 -8.11 32.36 4.66
N SER A 10 -8.93 33.02 5.49
CA SER A 10 -8.59 33.44 6.85
C SER A 10 -8.25 32.29 7.82
N ILE A 11 -8.76 31.08 7.59
CA ILE A 11 -8.83 30.05 8.64
C ILE A 11 -7.58 29.16 8.71
N ILE A 12 -6.96 28.81 7.57
CA ILE A 12 -5.79 27.92 7.59
C ILE A 12 -4.49 28.70 7.93
N VAL A 13 -4.49 30.04 7.86
CA VAL A 13 -3.37 30.88 8.31
C VAL A 13 -3.12 30.76 9.83
N ASN A 14 -4.16 30.51 10.63
CA ASN A 14 -4.01 30.31 12.08
C ASN A 14 -3.36 28.98 12.48
N LEU A 15 -3.22 28.02 11.56
CA LEU A 15 -2.51 26.77 11.82
C LEU A 15 -0.99 26.98 11.98
N VAL A 16 -0.44 28.07 11.45
CA VAL A 16 1.02 28.37 11.46
C VAL A 16 1.47 29.02 12.78
N VAL A 17 0.57 29.66 13.52
CA VAL A 17 0.95 30.49 14.69
C VAL A 17 1.23 29.65 15.96
N ILE A 18 0.71 28.42 16.07
CA ILE A 18 0.82 27.62 17.32
C ILE A 18 2.13 26.78 17.38
N MET A 19 2.88 26.63 16.29
CA MET A 19 4.11 25.78 16.28
C MET A 19 5.41 26.47 16.73
N HIS A 20 5.43 27.78 17.02
CA HIS A 20 6.68 28.50 17.33
C HIS A 20 7.04 28.62 18.82
N ILE A 21 6.30 27.99 19.75
CA ILE A 21 6.69 27.98 21.17
C ILE A 21 7.54 26.75 21.46
N GLY A 22 8.83 26.81 21.08
CA GLY A 22 9.70 25.67 21.31
C GLY A 22 11.16 25.76 20.89
N MET A 23 11.75 26.94 20.65
CA MET A 23 13.22 27.07 20.62
C MET A 23 13.66 28.41 21.19
N SER A 24 14.19 28.37 22.41
CA SER A 24 14.85 29.48 23.08
C SER A 24 16.32 29.54 22.69
N HIS A 25 16.76 30.58 21.98
CA HIS A 25 18.07 31.26 22.13
C HIS A 25 17.98 32.70 21.56
N PRO A 26 18.55 33.73 22.21
CA PRO A 26 18.43 35.12 21.79
C PRO A 26 19.63 35.63 20.95
N VAL A 27 19.50 36.90 20.52
CA VAL A 27 20.45 37.78 19.79
C VAL A 27 20.37 37.61 18.26
N GLY A 28 20.06 38.61 17.43
CA GLY A 28 19.80 40.05 17.59
C GLY A 28 20.22 40.75 16.30
N ALA A 29 19.30 41.37 15.55
CA ALA A 29 19.61 42.39 14.53
C ALA A 29 18.32 43.00 13.91
N THR A 30 18.18 44.31 14.11
CA THR A 30 17.68 45.36 13.19
C THR A 30 16.45 45.11 12.31
N SER A 31 15.36 45.75 12.74
CA SER A 31 14.29 46.41 11.97
C SER A 31 14.57 46.69 10.48
N LEU A 32 13.68 46.22 9.61
CA LEU A 32 13.38 46.81 8.30
C LEU A 32 11.88 46.64 7.97
N ALA A 33 11.19 47.79 8.01
CA ALA A 33 9.90 48.17 7.42
C ALA A 33 8.81 47.10 7.25
N ALA A 34 7.87 47.07 8.20
CA ALA A 34 6.52 46.56 7.96
C ALA A 34 5.79 47.49 6.98
N HIS A 35 5.42 46.99 5.80
CA HIS A 35 4.34 47.58 5.02
C HIS A 35 3.04 47.46 5.82
N PRO A 36 2.22 48.52 5.95
CA PRO A 36 0.99 48.45 6.71
C PRO A 36 -0.01 47.58 5.92
N LEU A 37 -0.24 46.36 6.40
CA LEU A 37 -1.50 45.66 6.12
C LEU A 37 -2.61 46.57 6.65
N SER A 38 -3.40 47.07 5.70
CA SER A 38 -4.62 47.81 5.93
C SER A 38 -5.46 47.11 7.01
N SER A 39 -5.88 47.90 7.99
CA SER A 39 -6.84 47.54 9.02
C SER A 39 -8.10 46.92 8.40
N GLU A 40 -8.20 45.60 8.43
CA GLU A 40 -9.47 44.91 8.21
C GLU A 40 -10.35 45.15 9.44
N THR A 41 -11.52 45.72 9.16
CA THR A 41 -12.65 45.84 10.06
C THR A 41 -12.89 44.54 10.83
N ALA A 42 -13.04 44.63 12.15
CA ALA A 42 -13.50 43.54 13.02
C ALA A 42 -14.90 43.09 12.58
N GLY A 43 -14.98 42.14 11.64
CA GLY A 43 -16.19 41.42 11.28
C GLY A 43 -16.47 40.38 12.36
N GLN A 44 -17.76 40.21 12.73
CA GLN A 44 -18.18 39.11 13.60
C GLN A 44 -17.73 37.78 13.01
N GLU A 45 -17.00 37.00 13.82
CA GLU A 45 -16.60 35.62 13.49
C GLU A 45 -17.83 34.81 13.09
N SER A 46 -17.77 34.13 11.94
CA SER A 46 -18.93 33.36 11.49
C SER A 46 -19.16 32.16 12.41
N PRO A 47 -20.40 31.66 12.53
CA PRO A 47 -20.67 30.45 13.32
C PRO A 47 -19.84 29.23 12.90
N LYS A 48 -19.41 29.16 11.62
CA LYS A 48 -18.53 28.09 11.13
C LYS A 48 -17.10 28.26 11.63
N ASP A 49 -16.59 29.50 11.61
CA ASP A 49 -15.22 29.82 12.04
C ASP A 49 -15.06 29.57 13.54
N ALA A 50 -16.09 29.89 14.34
CA ALA A 50 -16.12 29.62 15.77
C ALA A 50 -16.06 28.11 16.08
N VAL A 51 -16.76 27.27 15.30
CA VAL A 51 -16.72 25.81 15.44
C VAL A 51 -15.34 25.26 15.10
N ILE A 52 -14.71 25.76 14.03
CA ILE A 52 -13.36 25.35 13.61
C ILE A 52 -12.31 25.77 14.64
N ASN A 53 -12.34 27.02 15.10
CA ASN A 53 -11.41 27.52 16.11
C ASN A 53 -11.53 26.75 17.42
N THR A 54 -12.76 26.41 17.82
CA THR A 54 -13.01 25.53 18.98
C THR A 54 -12.42 24.15 18.75
N TYR A 55 -12.65 23.54 17.58
CA TYR A 55 -12.13 22.22 17.23
C TYR A 55 -10.58 22.20 17.21
N ILE A 56 -9.95 23.14 16.52
CA ILE A 56 -8.48 23.23 16.41
C ILE A 56 -7.84 23.52 17.77
N GLY A 57 -8.37 24.50 18.51
CA GLY A 57 -7.78 24.95 19.77
C GLY A 57 -8.02 23.98 20.93
N SER A 58 -9.21 23.37 21.00
CA SER A 58 -9.69 22.69 22.20
C SER A 58 -9.78 21.17 22.08
N CYS A 59 -9.99 20.62 20.88
CA CYS A 59 -10.04 19.17 20.68
C CYS A 59 -8.68 18.53 20.38
N ARG A 60 -7.66 19.34 20.02
CA ARG A 60 -6.30 18.86 19.72
C ARG A 60 -5.34 18.85 20.91
N THR A 61 -5.60 19.67 21.94
CA THR A 61 -4.60 19.98 22.99
C THR A 61 -5.02 19.57 24.41
N THR A 62 -6.31 19.31 24.62
CA THR A 62 -6.89 19.03 25.93
C THR A 62 -8.02 18.03 25.76
N PRO A 63 -8.24 17.07 26.67
CA PRO A 63 -9.48 16.32 26.67
C PRO A 63 -10.61 17.26 27.13
N MET A 64 -11.14 18.08 26.23
CA MET A 64 -12.53 18.47 26.33
C MET A 64 -13.36 17.18 26.48
N LYS A 65 -14.52 17.25 27.15
CA LYS A 65 -15.40 16.07 27.30
C LYS A 65 -15.56 15.44 25.92
N LYS A 66 -15.08 14.20 25.74
CA LYS A 66 -15.05 13.44 24.48
C LYS A 66 -16.31 13.66 23.63
N ALA A 67 -17.48 13.67 24.28
CA ALA A 67 -18.78 13.92 23.67
C ALA A 67 -18.94 15.26 22.92
N GLU A 68 -18.34 16.36 23.41
CA GLU A 68 -18.45 17.66 22.76
C GLU A 68 -17.55 17.74 21.52
N CYS A 69 -16.34 17.18 21.59
CA CYS A 69 -15.48 17.04 20.42
C CYS A 69 -16.11 16.10 19.38
N GLU A 70 -16.69 14.98 19.80
CA GLU A 70 -17.46 14.09 18.91
C GLU A 70 -18.64 14.80 18.24
N ARG A 71 -19.28 15.75 18.93
CA ARG A 71 -20.40 16.52 18.39
C ARG A 71 -19.97 17.56 17.34
N ILE A 72 -18.87 18.27 17.58
CA ILE A 72 -18.42 19.37 16.69
C ILE A 72 -17.48 18.89 15.58
N ALA A 73 -16.79 17.76 15.78
CA ALA A 73 -15.79 17.25 14.84
C ALA A 73 -16.32 17.04 13.42
N PRO A 74 -17.49 16.41 13.18
CA PRO A 74 -17.97 16.20 11.81
C PRO A 74 -18.12 17.51 11.04
N GLN A 75 -18.73 18.53 11.66
CA GLN A 75 -18.92 19.83 11.03
C GLN A 75 -17.59 20.55 10.78
N ALA A 76 -16.67 20.50 11.75
CA ALA A 76 -15.35 21.11 11.62
C ALA A 76 -14.52 20.43 10.52
N ILE A 77 -14.49 19.09 10.51
CA ILE A 77 -13.79 18.28 9.53
C ILE A 77 -14.34 18.53 8.12
N ASP A 78 -15.67 18.55 7.95
CA ASP A 78 -16.29 18.82 6.66
C ASP A 78 -15.97 20.22 6.14
N THR A 79 -15.94 21.22 7.03
CA THR A 79 -15.57 22.59 6.62
C THR A 79 -14.08 22.67 6.25
N LEU A 80 -13.20 22.04 7.03
CA LEU A 80 -11.76 21.98 6.73
C LEU A 80 -11.47 21.25 5.41
N LYS A 81 -12.21 20.20 5.08
CA LYS A 81 -12.10 19.50 3.79
C LYS A 81 -12.47 20.42 2.62
N GLU A 82 -13.51 21.23 2.78
CA GLU A 82 -13.94 22.19 1.78
C GLU A 82 -12.92 23.34 1.61
N ASP A 83 -12.33 23.81 2.71
CA ASP A 83 -11.25 24.81 2.67
C ASP A 83 -10.01 24.25 1.95
N LEU A 84 -9.60 23.03 2.29
CA LEU A 84 -8.51 22.31 1.61
C LEU A 84 -8.77 22.16 0.11
N ARG A 85 -9.98 21.77 -0.27
CA ARG A 85 -10.39 21.67 -1.67
C ARG A 85 -10.32 23.02 -2.38
N THR A 86 -10.73 24.09 -1.70
CA THR A 86 -10.66 25.47 -2.23
C THR A 86 -9.21 25.89 -2.45
N LEU A 87 -8.33 25.70 -1.47
CA LEU A 87 -6.90 25.97 -1.61
C LEU A 87 -6.26 25.12 -2.72
N GLY A 88 -6.61 23.83 -2.81
CA GLY A 88 -6.14 22.95 -3.87
C GLY A 88 -6.54 23.45 -5.26
N SER A 89 -7.81 23.85 -5.43
CA SER A 89 -8.37 24.33 -6.69
C SER A 89 -7.77 25.63 -7.21
N SER A 90 -7.13 26.42 -6.34
CA SER A 90 -6.42 27.61 -6.79
C SER A 90 -5.11 27.30 -7.50
N ALA A 91 -4.62 26.05 -7.44
CA ALA A 91 -3.34 25.61 -7.96
C ALA A 91 -2.17 26.53 -7.59
N ASN A 92 -2.20 27.12 -6.39
CA ASN A 92 -1.22 28.11 -5.96
C ASN A 92 -0.24 27.50 -4.94
N PRO A 93 1.04 27.32 -5.30
CA PRO A 93 2.07 26.77 -4.40
C PRO A 93 2.27 27.56 -3.11
N PHE A 94 1.83 28.83 -3.06
CA PHE A 94 1.84 29.65 -1.85
C PHE A 94 1.10 29.00 -0.67
N TYR A 95 0.12 28.13 -0.95
CA TYR A 95 -0.63 27.44 0.09
C TYR A 95 0.01 26.15 0.61
N LEU A 96 1.14 25.69 0.05
CA LEU A 96 1.80 24.47 0.53
C LEU A 96 2.19 24.55 2.02
N PRO A 97 2.85 25.63 2.52
CA PRO A 97 3.19 25.74 3.94
C PRO A 97 1.96 25.70 4.87
N THR A 98 0.82 26.13 4.35
CA THR A 98 -0.46 26.18 5.06
C THR A 98 -1.12 24.78 5.13
N ILE A 99 -0.97 23.96 4.09
CA ILE A 99 -1.58 22.62 4.00
C ILE A 99 -0.71 21.55 4.69
N LEU A 100 0.61 21.63 4.60
CA LEU A 100 1.54 20.61 5.10
C LEU A 100 1.34 20.19 6.57
N PRO A 101 1.08 21.10 7.53
CA PRO A 101 0.88 20.71 8.93
C PRO A 101 -0.32 19.78 9.14
N ILE A 102 -1.27 19.73 8.20
CA ILE A 102 -2.47 18.89 8.28
C ILE A 102 -2.13 17.40 8.13
N PHE A 103 -0.96 17.06 7.57
CA PHE A 103 -0.45 15.68 7.58
C PHE A 103 -0.21 15.11 8.97
N GLN A 104 -0.17 15.95 10.02
CA GLN A 104 -0.05 15.53 11.42
C GLN A 104 -1.41 15.50 12.15
N SER A 105 -2.52 15.65 11.42
CA SER A 105 -3.87 15.51 11.99
C SER A 105 -4.13 14.07 12.43
N ASP A 106 -4.76 13.88 13.59
CA ASP A 106 -5.24 12.56 14.04
C ASP A 106 -6.32 12.02 13.10
N GLU A 107 -7.12 12.92 12.50
CA GLU A 107 -8.16 12.58 11.55
C GLU A 107 -7.59 12.21 10.17
N SER A 108 -7.72 10.94 9.79
CA SER A 108 -7.24 10.45 8.50
C SER A 108 -7.94 11.11 7.31
N GLU A 109 -9.20 11.54 7.46
CA GLU A 109 -9.92 12.23 6.39
C GLU A 109 -9.30 13.60 6.05
N LEU A 110 -8.77 14.31 7.05
CA LEU A 110 -8.06 15.56 6.82
C LEU A 110 -6.71 15.33 6.17
N ARG A 111 -6.00 14.25 6.52
CA ARG A 111 -4.75 13.87 5.86
C ARG A 111 -4.97 13.52 4.38
N ILE A 112 -6.05 12.80 4.07
CA ILE A 112 -6.48 12.51 2.68
C ILE A 112 -6.77 13.81 1.93
N ALA A 113 -7.64 14.67 2.48
CA ALA A 113 -8.00 15.93 1.83
C ALA A 113 -6.80 16.86 1.61
N ALA A 114 -5.84 16.88 2.53
CA ALA A 114 -4.60 17.61 2.37
C ALA A 114 -3.73 17.03 1.23
N ALA A 115 -3.64 15.70 1.12
CA ALA A 115 -2.94 15.05 0.02
C ALA A 115 -3.58 15.41 -1.33
N ASP A 116 -4.91 15.35 -1.42
CA ASP A 116 -5.66 15.70 -2.63
C ASP A 116 -5.43 17.18 -3.01
N ALA A 117 -5.50 18.09 -2.03
CA ALA A 117 -5.23 19.52 -2.26
C ALA A 117 -3.81 19.78 -2.78
N ILE A 118 -2.79 19.12 -2.20
CA ILE A 118 -1.42 19.21 -2.72
C ILE A 118 -1.31 18.57 -4.11
N GLY A 119 -2.02 17.47 -4.38
CA GLY A 119 -2.08 16.86 -5.71
C GLY A 119 -2.61 17.82 -6.77
N MET A 120 -3.63 18.62 -6.44
CA MET A 120 -4.18 19.66 -7.31
C MET A 120 -3.22 20.83 -7.54
N ILE A 121 -2.49 21.25 -6.50
CA ILE A 121 -1.45 22.30 -6.60
C ILE A 121 -0.25 21.81 -7.41
N GLY A 122 0.07 20.53 -7.28
CA GLY A 122 1.31 19.92 -7.75
C GLY A 122 2.32 19.83 -6.60
N PRO A 123 2.65 18.62 -6.10
CA PRO A 123 3.72 18.47 -5.12
C PRO A 123 5.06 18.85 -5.75
N THR A 124 5.97 19.38 -4.93
CA THR A 124 7.31 19.79 -5.34
C THR A 124 8.38 19.11 -4.49
N GLU A 125 9.62 19.06 -4.98
CA GLU A 125 10.73 18.49 -4.19
C GLU A 125 11.02 19.26 -2.89
N SER A 126 10.66 20.54 -2.78
CA SER A 126 10.85 21.34 -1.57
C SER A 126 10.10 20.79 -0.34
N ILE A 127 9.05 20.00 -0.55
CA ILE A 127 8.23 19.41 0.51
C ILE A 127 8.48 17.91 0.68
N PHE A 128 9.50 17.37 0.02
CA PHE A 128 9.81 15.94 -0.07
C PHE A 128 9.79 15.20 1.28
N PRO A 129 10.41 15.71 2.38
CA PRO A 129 10.37 15.01 3.67
C PRO A 129 8.95 14.76 4.17
N ALA A 130 8.03 15.72 4.00
CA ALA A 130 6.64 15.56 4.40
C ALA A 130 5.90 14.52 3.54
N LEU A 131 6.22 14.45 2.24
CA LEU A 131 5.64 13.46 1.33
C LEU A 131 6.05 12.04 1.71
N THR A 132 7.31 11.82 2.11
CA THR A 132 7.78 10.50 2.56
C THR A 132 7.09 10.01 3.81
N ILE A 133 6.74 10.93 4.73
CA ILE A 133 5.99 10.61 5.94
C ILE A 133 4.57 10.18 5.57
N LEU A 134 3.88 10.94 4.72
CA LEU A 134 2.51 10.64 4.30
C LEU A 134 2.42 9.35 3.47
N ALA A 135 3.38 9.11 2.59
CA ALA A 135 3.46 7.86 1.83
C ALA A 135 3.60 6.63 2.73
N ASN A 136 4.14 6.82 3.94
CA ASN A 136 4.28 5.79 4.96
C ASN A 136 3.25 5.91 6.10
N ASP A 137 2.08 6.51 5.84
CA ASP A 137 1.01 6.61 6.83
C ASP A 137 0.48 5.21 7.21
N PRO A 138 0.14 4.96 8.50
CA PRO A 138 -0.43 3.68 8.90
C PRO A 138 -1.81 3.42 8.28
N VAL A 139 -2.56 4.45 7.86
CA VAL A 139 -3.89 4.29 7.26
C VAL A 139 -3.79 4.03 5.75
N PRO A 140 -4.30 2.88 5.25
CA PRO A 140 -4.23 2.53 3.83
C PRO A 140 -4.80 3.60 2.88
N ASP A 141 -5.97 4.18 3.21
CA ASP A 141 -6.58 5.22 2.36
C ASP A 141 -5.74 6.50 2.29
N VAL A 142 -4.99 6.85 3.35
CA VAL A 142 -4.05 7.97 3.32
C VAL A 142 -2.87 7.65 2.40
N ARG A 143 -2.31 6.44 2.47
CA ARG A 143 -1.25 6.01 1.54
C ARG A 143 -1.70 6.03 0.09
N LYS A 144 -2.95 5.62 -0.18
CA LYS A 144 -3.55 5.71 -1.53
C LYS A 144 -3.63 7.16 -2.00
N ALA A 145 -4.12 8.06 -1.17
CA ALA A 145 -4.17 9.49 -1.48
C ALA A 145 -2.76 10.07 -1.70
N ALA A 146 -1.79 9.68 -0.88
CA ALA A 146 -0.39 10.07 -1.03
C ALA A 146 0.20 9.59 -2.38
N SER A 147 -0.03 8.33 -2.75
CA SER A 147 0.41 7.78 -4.03
C SER A 147 -0.27 8.46 -5.23
N HIS A 148 -1.53 8.89 -5.10
CA HIS A 148 -2.21 9.67 -6.14
C HIS A 148 -1.65 11.08 -6.26
N MET A 149 -1.44 11.77 -5.13
CA MET A 149 -0.76 13.07 -5.07
C MET A 149 0.62 13.01 -5.73
N LEU A 150 1.43 11.99 -5.40
CA LEU A 150 2.79 11.84 -5.94
C LEU A 150 2.82 11.68 -7.47
N GLN A 151 1.79 11.11 -8.09
CA GLN A 151 1.68 11.01 -9.55
C GLN A 151 1.52 12.37 -10.25
N HIS A 152 1.13 13.42 -9.53
CA HIS A 152 1.04 14.78 -10.04
C HIS A 152 2.38 15.54 -9.96
N GLY A 153 3.37 14.97 -9.27
CA GLY A 153 4.73 15.51 -9.20
C GLY A 153 5.44 15.38 -10.55
N LYS A 154 6.24 16.40 -10.90
CA LYS A 154 6.93 16.45 -12.20
C LYS A 154 8.42 16.16 -12.08
N GLU A 155 8.97 16.32 -10.89
CA GLU A 155 10.39 16.14 -10.65
C GLU A 155 10.78 14.67 -10.52
N PRO A 156 12.02 14.29 -10.93
CA PRO A 156 12.46 12.89 -10.92
C PRO A 156 12.39 12.22 -9.55
N ALA A 157 12.69 12.93 -8.45
CA ALA A 157 12.63 12.33 -7.12
C ALA A 157 11.19 11.96 -6.73
N LEU A 158 10.19 12.77 -7.14
CA LEU A 158 8.78 12.49 -6.90
C LEU A 158 8.30 11.31 -7.72
N ALA A 159 8.69 11.21 -8.99
CA ALA A 159 8.38 10.05 -9.83
C ALA A 159 8.98 8.76 -9.25
N LEU A 160 10.22 8.84 -8.74
CA LEU A 160 10.87 7.71 -8.09
C LEU A 160 10.14 7.30 -6.80
N LEU A 161 9.73 8.26 -5.97
CA LEU A 161 8.94 8.01 -4.77
C LEU A 161 7.56 7.44 -5.10
N ALA A 162 6.87 7.97 -6.11
CA ALA A 162 5.57 7.48 -6.57
C ALA A 162 5.65 6.00 -6.96
N ARG A 163 6.67 5.63 -7.74
CA ARG A 163 6.90 4.23 -8.13
C ARG A 163 7.26 3.36 -6.93
N ARG A 164 8.05 3.87 -5.99
CA ARG A 164 8.42 3.16 -4.75
C ARG A 164 7.21 2.83 -3.88
N THR A 165 6.15 3.66 -3.90
CA THR A 165 4.96 3.55 -3.03
C THR A 165 3.71 3.05 -3.76
N ALA A 166 3.79 2.85 -5.08
CA ALA A 166 2.67 2.41 -5.92
C ALA A 166 2.13 1.02 -5.56
N THR A 167 2.93 0.17 -4.90
CA THR A 167 2.55 -1.19 -4.50
C THR A 167 1.55 -1.24 -3.35
N SER A 168 1.27 -0.12 -2.68
CA SER A 168 0.25 -0.05 -1.62
C SER A 168 -1.17 0.01 -2.20
N VAL A 169 -1.69 -1.13 -2.65
CA VAL A 169 -3.04 -1.25 -3.29
C VAL A 169 -4.18 -1.46 -2.27
N ARG A 170 -3.85 -1.71 -0.99
CA ARG A 170 -4.83 -1.90 0.08
C ARG A 170 -5.63 -0.62 0.33
N THR A 171 -6.95 -0.76 0.49
CA THR A 171 -7.86 0.32 0.90
C THR A 171 -8.38 0.10 2.32
N GLY A 172 -8.83 1.17 2.95
CA GLY A 172 -9.40 1.17 4.29
C GLY A 172 -8.88 2.30 5.17
N ARG A 173 -9.74 2.69 6.13
CA ARG A 173 -9.44 3.75 7.11
C ARG A 173 -8.87 3.24 8.42
N THR A 174 -8.82 1.92 8.61
CA THR A 174 -8.26 1.31 9.82
C THR A 174 -6.74 1.41 9.75
N PRO A 175 -6.08 2.04 10.74
CA PRO A 175 -4.62 2.08 10.80
C PRO A 175 -4.05 0.66 10.88
N ASP A 176 -3.10 0.34 10.01
CA ASP A 176 -2.28 -0.85 10.14
C ASP A 176 -1.37 -0.70 11.37
N THR A 177 -1.10 -1.81 12.04
CA THR A 177 -0.13 -1.86 13.15
C THR A 177 1.10 -2.66 12.73
N PRO A 178 2.33 -2.16 12.96
CA PRO A 178 3.53 -2.94 12.74
C PRO A 178 3.47 -4.25 13.53
N PRO A 179 3.87 -5.39 12.93
CA PRO A 179 3.82 -6.68 13.60
C PRO A 179 4.84 -6.77 14.74
N ASN A 180 4.58 -7.66 15.70
CA ASN A 180 5.52 -7.94 16.78
C ASN A 180 6.72 -8.75 16.27
N LEU A 181 7.89 -8.14 16.14
CA LEU A 181 9.10 -8.80 15.65
C LEU A 181 9.54 -10.02 16.49
N LYS A 182 9.16 -10.09 17.78
CA LYS A 182 9.47 -11.26 18.62
C LYS A 182 8.77 -12.52 18.13
N THR A 183 7.58 -12.41 17.54
CA THR A 183 6.85 -13.59 17.02
C THR A 183 7.45 -14.08 15.71
N ILE A 184 8.03 -13.18 14.91
CA ILE A 184 8.69 -13.51 13.63
C ILE A 184 10.08 -14.13 13.88
N GLY A 185 10.75 -13.74 14.97
CA GLY A 185 12.05 -14.31 15.34
C GLY A 185 13.20 -13.85 14.45
N ILE A 186 13.06 -12.70 13.77
CA ILE A 186 14.12 -12.05 13.01
C ILE A 186 14.45 -10.72 13.72
N PRO A 187 15.71 -10.51 14.15
CA PRO A 187 16.11 -9.26 14.80
C PRO A 187 16.18 -8.12 13.79
N ILE A 188 15.99 -6.88 14.27
CA ILE A 188 16.12 -5.66 13.48
C ILE A 188 17.16 -4.74 14.11
N PRO A 189 17.98 -4.01 13.34
CA PRO A 189 18.85 -2.98 13.89
C PRO A 189 18.05 -1.93 14.68
N PRO A 190 18.63 -1.36 15.76
CA PRO A 190 18.05 -0.21 16.44
C PRO A 190 17.73 0.95 15.48
N ASP A 191 16.77 1.79 15.85
CA ASP A 191 16.36 2.98 15.08
C ASP A 191 15.86 2.70 13.65
N SER A 192 15.45 1.46 13.37
CA SER A 192 14.80 1.08 12.11
C SER A 192 13.36 1.58 12.09
N GLN A 193 12.98 2.28 11.02
CA GLN A 193 11.62 2.75 10.78
C GLN A 193 10.90 1.77 9.87
N TYR A 194 9.74 1.29 10.31
CA TYR A 194 8.88 0.40 9.55
C TYR A 194 8.29 1.09 8.32
N LEU A 195 8.24 0.38 7.19
CA LEU A 195 7.60 0.85 5.96
C LEU A 195 6.27 0.13 5.73
N PHE A 196 5.13 0.79 5.98
CA PHE A 196 3.80 0.24 5.77
C PHE A 196 3.52 -0.11 4.30
N PHE A 197 3.92 0.76 3.38
CA PHE A 197 3.68 0.57 1.94
C PHE A 197 4.53 -0.55 1.32
N ALA A 198 5.54 -1.05 2.03
CA ALA A 198 6.51 -2.05 1.54
C ALA A 198 6.54 -3.33 2.40
N SER A 199 5.56 -3.51 3.29
CA SER A 199 5.51 -4.63 4.23
C SER A 199 4.21 -5.40 4.11
N ASP A 200 4.31 -6.73 4.10
CA ASP A 200 3.18 -7.64 4.08
C ASP A 200 3.52 -8.93 4.84
N VAL A 201 2.97 -9.05 6.04
CA VAL A 201 3.12 -10.22 6.92
C VAL A 201 2.58 -11.49 6.26
N THR A 202 1.50 -11.40 5.48
CA THR A 202 0.89 -12.56 4.81
C THR A 202 1.82 -13.14 3.75
N GLN A 203 2.66 -12.29 3.16
CA GLN A 203 3.66 -12.65 2.18
C GLN A 203 5.04 -12.91 2.81
N GLY A 204 5.13 -12.96 4.14
CA GLY A 204 6.38 -13.26 4.82
C GLY A 204 7.43 -12.16 4.71
N ARG A 205 7.03 -10.89 4.57
CA ARG A 205 7.95 -9.80 4.26
C ARG A 205 7.68 -8.55 5.11
N LEU A 206 8.73 -7.96 5.66
CA LEU A 206 8.67 -6.64 6.29
C LEU A 206 9.82 -5.77 5.79
N ALA A 207 9.55 -4.52 5.47
CA ALA A 207 10.53 -3.55 5.03
C ALA A 207 10.73 -2.44 6.07
N TYR A 208 11.97 -2.00 6.15
CA TYR A 208 12.42 -0.94 7.04
C TYR A 208 13.42 -0.05 6.32
N VAL A 209 13.52 1.21 6.76
CA VAL A 209 14.68 2.07 6.51
C VAL A 209 15.39 2.41 7.80
N THR A 210 16.69 2.65 7.71
CA THR A 210 17.53 2.94 8.88
C THR A 210 18.25 4.27 8.69
N LYS A 211 18.91 4.76 9.75
CA LYS A 211 19.85 5.88 9.65
C LYS A 211 21.29 5.39 9.43
N THR A 212 21.57 4.16 9.88
CA THR A 212 22.89 3.54 9.82
C THR A 212 23.15 2.99 8.42
N ASP A 213 24.38 3.13 7.92
CA ASP A 213 24.74 2.66 6.58
C ASP A 213 24.60 1.14 6.38
N THR A 214 24.56 0.72 5.11
CA THR A 214 24.39 -0.69 4.70
C THR A 214 25.51 -1.59 5.23
N LYS A 215 26.74 -1.09 5.40
CA LYS A 215 27.89 -1.87 5.88
C LYS A 215 27.75 -2.19 7.37
N ALA A 216 27.32 -1.22 8.17
CA ALA A 216 27.05 -1.42 9.59
C ALA A 216 25.82 -2.32 9.80
N ASN A 217 24.75 -2.14 9.01
CA ASN A 217 23.59 -3.05 9.04
C ASN A 217 23.99 -4.49 8.66
N LEU A 218 24.89 -4.66 7.68
CA LEU A 218 25.42 -5.98 7.35
C LEU A 218 26.23 -6.60 8.51
N ALA A 219 27.02 -5.79 9.23
CA ALA A 219 27.75 -6.24 10.41
C ALA A 219 26.82 -6.70 11.54
N PHE A 220 25.62 -6.11 11.67
CA PHE A 220 24.61 -6.53 12.64
C PHE A 220 24.07 -7.95 12.39
N PHE A 221 23.92 -8.33 11.11
CA PHE A 221 23.38 -9.64 10.73
C PHE A 221 24.46 -10.73 10.59
N LYS A 222 25.71 -10.37 10.29
CA LYS A 222 26.82 -11.33 10.12
C LYS A 222 26.93 -12.39 11.22
N PRO A 223 26.87 -12.07 12.53
CA PRO A 223 26.98 -13.08 13.59
C PRO A 223 25.84 -14.10 13.63
N LYS A 224 24.71 -13.79 12.97
CA LYS A 224 23.50 -14.63 12.90
C LYS A 224 23.34 -15.28 11.52
N ALA A 225 24.26 -15.01 10.60
CA ALA A 225 24.21 -15.53 9.26
C ALA A 225 24.54 -17.02 9.26
N LYS A 226 23.62 -17.82 8.71
CA LYS A 226 23.92 -19.19 8.32
C LYS A 226 24.71 -19.23 7.01
N LYS A 227 24.41 -18.30 6.08
CA LYS A 227 25.08 -18.19 4.77
C LYS A 227 25.03 -16.73 4.26
N GLY A 228 26.03 -16.33 3.48
CA GLY A 228 26.14 -14.99 2.89
C GLY A 228 27.10 -14.05 3.64
N PRO A 229 27.16 -12.75 3.27
CA PRO A 229 26.29 -12.09 2.30
C PRO A 229 26.47 -12.62 0.88
N LEU A 230 25.37 -12.81 0.17
CA LEU A 230 25.32 -13.13 -1.26
C LEU A 230 24.89 -11.90 -2.05
N GLU A 231 25.32 -11.80 -3.31
CA GLU A 231 24.61 -10.96 -4.28
C GLU A 231 23.19 -11.48 -4.49
N LEU A 232 22.25 -10.58 -4.82
CA LEU A 232 20.86 -10.96 -5.06
C LEU A 232 20.73 -12.06 -6.14
N THR A 233 21.47 -11.93 -7.23
CA THR A 233 21.47 -12.90 -8.34
C THR A 233 21.99 -14.26 -7.90
N ALA A 234 23.11 -14.30 -7.17
CA ALA A 234 23.67 -15.54 -6.64
C ALA A 234 22.73 -16.22 -5.63
N PHE A 235 21.97 -15.43 -4.84
CA PHE A 235 20.93 -15.97 -3.98
C PHE A 235 19.79 -16.61 -4.78
N GLN A 236 19.34 -15.95 -5.84
CA GLN A 236 18.26 -16.45 -6.69
C GLN A 236 18.67 -17.72 -7.43
N GLU A 237 19.85 -17.75 -8.03
CA GLU A 237 20.38 -18.95 -8.67
C GLU A 237 20.50 -20.12 -7.68
N LEU A 238 20.93 -19.83 -6.45
CA LEU A 238 21.10 -20.86 -5.42
C LEU A 238 19.77 -21.46 -4.93
N TYR A 239 18.67 -20.69 -4.95
CA TYR A 239 17.37 -21.12 -4.44
C TYR A 239 16.25 -21.05 -5.48
N ASP A 240 16.56 -21.02 -6.77
CA ASP A 240 15.60 -20.78 -7.86
C ASP A 240 14.37 -21.67 -7.76
N GLN A 241 14.57 -22.99 -7.69
CA GLN A 241 13.49 -23.96 -7.53
C GLN A 241 12.69 -23.75 -6.23
N ALA A 242 13.36 -23.44 -5.12
CA ALA A 242 12.70 -23.23 -3.83
C ALA A 242 11.83 -21.96 -3.83
N LEU A 243 12.33 -20.88 -4.44
CA LEU A 243 11.58 -19.63 -4.61
C LEU A 243 10.40 -19.83 -5.57
N SER A 244 10.59 -20.61 -6.63
CA SER A 244 9.52 -20.98 -7.58
C SER A 244 8.42 -21.81 -6.92
N ASP A 245 8.78 -22.83 -6.13
CA ASP A 245 7.81 -23.64 -5.38
C ASP A 245 6.99 -22.76 -4.41
N GLU A 246 7.66 -21.84 -3.70
CA GLU A 246 6.99 -20.92 -2.78
C GLU A 246 6.03 -19.98 -3.51
N GLN A 247 6.42 -19.44 -4.66
CA GLN A 247 5.56 -18.60 -5.47
C GLN A 247 4.33 -19.37 -5.96
N GLN A 248 4.51 -20.56 -6.54
CA GLN A 248 3.41 -21.40 -7.01
C GLN A 248 2.46 -21.79 -5.88
N ALA A 249 2.99 -22.14 -4.71
CA ALA A 249 2.17 -22.47 -3.55
C ALA A 249 1.31 -21.27 -3.08
N ARG A 250 1.84 -20.05 -3.15
CA ARG A 250 1.09 -18.81 -2.85
C ARG A 250 0.00 -18.56 -3.89
N GLU A 251 0.33 -18.69 -5.17
CA GLU A 251 -0.63 -18.49 -6.26
C GLU A 251 -1.82 -19.47 -6.14
N GLN A 252 -1.55 -20.74 -5.85
CA GLN A 252 -2.58 -21.76 -5.60
C GLN A 252 -3.46 -21.38 -4.40
N ALA A 253 -2.85 -21.01 -3.27
CA ALA A 253 -3.60 -20.58 -2.08
C ALA A 253 -4.46 -19.34 -2.34
N ASN A 254 -3.96 -18.39 -3.14
CA ASN A 254 -4.70 -17.20 -3.54
C ASN A 254 -5.88 -17.57 -4.46
N GLN A 255 -5.68 -18.49 -5.40
CA GLN A 255 -6.73 -18.96 -6.31
C GLN A 255 -7.84 -19.72 -5.57
N GLU A 256 -7.49 -20.53 -4.57
CA GLU A 256 -8.48 -21.17 -3.68
C GLU A 256 -9.26 -20.14 -2.87
N THR A 257 -8.57 -19.14 -2.32
CA THR A 257 -9.20 -18.06 -1.54
C THR A 257 -10.19 -17.27 -2.42
N MET A 258 -9.80 -16.94 -3.64
CA MET A 258 -10.69 -16.31 -4.64
C MET A 258 -11.92 -17.18 -4.92
N THR A 259 -11.71 -18.47 -5.19
CA THR A 259 -12.81 -19.40 -5.48
C THR A 259 -13.80 -19.51 -4.32
N LYS A 260 -13.29 -19.60 -3.08
CA LYS A 260 -14.11 -19.63 -1.86
C LYS A 260 -14.86 -18.32 -1.63
N MET A 261 -14.28 -17.19 -1.99
CA MET A 261 -14.92 -15.88 -1.83
C MET A 261 -16.05 -15.67 -2.83
N PHE A 262 -15.82 -15.95 -4.12
CA PHE A 262 -16.84 -15.78 -5.16
C PHE A 262 -17.94 -16.85 -5.17
N SER A 263 -17.75 -17.94 -4.43
CA SER A 263 -18.79 -18.95 -4.20
C SER A 263 -19.69 -18.64 -3.00
N GLN A 264 -19.36 -17.64 -2.17
CA GLN A 264 -20.24 -17.20 -1.09
C GLN A 264 -21.47 -16.49 -1.68
N GLN A 265 -22.66 -16.91 -1.25
CA GLN A 265 -23.89 -16.23 -1.63
C GLN A 265 -24.00 -14.89 -0.89
N PRO A 266 -24.42 -13.81 -1.57
CA PRO A 266 -24.63 -12.53 -0.92
C PRO A 266 -25.70 -12.65 0.18
N PRO A 267 -25.60 -11.86 1.26
CA PRO A 267 -26.60 -11.85 2.33
C PRO A 267 -28.00 -11.55 1.76
N LYS A 268 -29.02 -12.27 2.22
CA LYS A 268 -30.42 -12.02 1.84
C LYS A 268 -30.99 -10.74 2.46
N ASP A 269 -30.36 -10.23 3.50
CA ASP A 269 -30.75 -9.05 4.25
C ASP A 269 -30.18 -7.78 3.60
N PRO A 270 -31.03 -6.87 3.07
CA PRO A 270 -30.57 -5.64 2.41
C PRO A 270 -29.70 -4.76 3.31
N THR A 271 -29.91 -4.78 4.63
CA THR A 271 -29.16 -3.96 5.59
C THR A 271 -27.71 -4.41 5.76
N LYS A 272 -27.39 -5.64 5.33
CA LYS A 272 -26.03 -6.21 5.38
C LYS A 272 -25.31 -6.13 4.03
N MET A 273 -25.99 -5.65 2.99
CA MET A 273 -25.43 -5.63 1.64
C MET A 273 -24.26 -4.65 1.53
N ASP A 274 -24.37 -3.45 2.10
CA ASP A 274 -23.29 -2.45 2.06
C ASP A 274 -22.03 -2.94 2.76
N ALA A 275 -22.18 -3.59 3.93
CA ALA A 275 -21.07 -4.17 4.67
C ALA A 275 -20.41 -5.32 3.89
N TYR A 276 -21.23 -6.17 3.25
CA TYR A 276 -20.75 -7.26 2.40
C TYR A 276 -19.96 -6.74 1.19
N LEU A 277 -20.50 -5.75 0.46
CA LEU A 277 -19.83 -5.14 -0.68
C LEU A 277 -18.49 -4.51 -0.27
N LYS A 278 -18.46 -3.79 0.85
CA LYS A 278 -17.24 -3.21 1.40
C LYS A 278 -16.20 -4.27 1.77
N GLN A 279 -16.64 -5.38 2.37
CA GLN A 279 -15.75 -6.49 2.71
C GLN A 279 -15.17 -7.14 1.44
N MET A 280 -16.00 -7.35 0.40
CA MET A 280 -15.53 -7.87 -0.89
C MET A 280 -14.53 -6.93 -1.56
N GLU A 281 -14.80 -5.63 -1.59
CA GLU A 281 -13.90 -4.62 -2.15
C GLU A 281 -12.54 -4.63 -1.43
N GLN A 282 -12.56 -4.65 -0.09
CA GLN A 282 -11.35 -4.72 0.73
C GLN A 282 -10.56 -5.99 0.44
N ALA A 283 -11.24 -7.13 0.35
CA ALA A 283 -10.57 -8.39 0.08
C ALA A 283 -9.99 -8.48 -1.34
N GLN A 284 -10.72 -7.97 -2.34
CA GLN A 284 -10.21 -7.83 -3.71
C GLN A 284 -8.98 -6.92 -3.76
N SER A 285 -9.00 -5.79 -3.04
CA SER A 285 -7.85 -4.88 -2.95
C SER A 285 -6.63 -5.54 -2.29
N ALA A 286 -6.85 -6.35 -1.25
CA ALA A 286 -5.79 -7.08 -0.57
C ALA A 286 -5.16 -8.15 -1.47
N LEU A 287 -5.97 -8.88 -2.24
CA LEU A 287 -5.49 -9.88 -3.19
C LEU A 287 -4.76 -9.23 -4.39
N ALA A 288 -5.26 -8.11 -4.89
CA ALA A 288 -4.57 -7.33 -5.91
C ALA A 288 -3.20 -6.83 -5.40
N ALA A 289 -3.15 -6.34 -4.16
CA ALA A 289 -1.90 -5.92 -3.53
C ALA A 289 -0.90 -7.07 -3.44
N GLN A 290 -1.34 -8.28 -3.07
CA GLN A 290 -0.47 -9.46 -3.02
C GLN A 290 0.14 -9.79 -4.39
N ASN A 291 -0.66 -9.76 -5.47
CA ASN A 291 -0.19 -10.06 -6.82
C ASN A 291 0.78 -8.99 -7.35
N THR A 292 0.55 -7.70 -7.08
CA THR A 292 1.49 -6.62 -7.44
C THR A 292 2.81 -6.70 -6.67
N PHE A 293 2.79 -7.26 -5.45
CA PHE A 293 3.98 -7.48 -4.61
C PHE A 293 4.79 -8.73 -4.96
N GLN A 294 4.37 -9.53 -5.95
CA GLN A 294 5.08 -10.75 -6.37
C GLN A 294 6.05 -10.52 -7.54
N SER A 295 5.88 -9.45 -8.33
CA SER A 295 6.79 -9.13 -9.44
C SER A 295 8.07 -8.46 -8.94
N ASP A 296 9.22 -9.11 -9.10
CA ASP A 296 10.59 -8.56 -9.24
C ASP A 296 10.98 -7.33 -8.40
N GLU A 297 10.39 -7.17 -7.22
CA GLU A 297 10.41 -5.90 -6.48
C GLU A 297 11.82 -5.54 -5.98
N LEU A 298 12.79 -6.45 -6.01
CA LEU A 298 14.18 -6.18 -5.62
C LEU A 298 15.13 -6.00 -6.82
N TYR A 299 14.63 -6.14 -8.06
CA TYR A 299 15.41 -6.04 -9.30
C TYR A 299 15.37 -4.67 -9.98
N SER A 300 14.81 -3.65 -9.32
CA SER A 300 14.90 -2.27 -9.79
C SER A 300 16.18 -1.65 -9.22
N PRO A 301 17.37 -1.76 -9.86
CA PRO A 301 18.62 -1.21 -9.31
C PRO A 301 18.56 0.32 -9.16
N ASP A 302 17.69 0.97 -9.91
CA ASP A 302 17.35 2.38 -9.81
C ASP A 302 16.58 2.74 -8.53
N ILE A 303 15.91 1.77 -7.89
CA ILE A 303 15.27 1.93 -6.57
C ILE A 303 16.15 1.39 -5.45
N TYR A 304 16.76 0.21 -5.64
CA TYR A 304 17.36 -0.58 -4.56
C TYR A 304 18.89 -0.67 -4.60
N GLY A 305 19.54 -0.12 -5.63
CA GLY A 305 20.99 -0.21 -5.80
C GLY A 305 21.46 -1.64 -6.04
N SER A 306 22.38 -2.14 -5.20
CA SER A 306 22.96 -3.48 -5.30
C SER A 306 22.68 -4.30 -4.02
N PRO A 307 21.51 -4.96 -3.93
CA PRO A 307 21.10 -5.63 -2.71
C PRO A 307 22.01 -6.80 -2.32
N LYS A 308 22.23 -6.96 -1.01
CA LYS A 308 22.94 -8.09 -0.41
C LYS A 308 21.99 -8.95 0.40
N VAL A 309 22.10 -10.27 0.28
CA VAL A 309 21.24 -11.23 0.97
C VAL A 309 22.03 -11.96 2.05
N VAL A 310 21.52 -11.95 3.28
CA VAL A 310 22.05 -12.71 4.41
C VAL A 310 21.01 -13.75 4.82
N ILE A 311 21.36 -15.03 4.72
CA ILE A 311 20.46 -16.11 5.09
C ILE A 311 20.65 -16.42 6.56
N LEU A 312 19.56 -16.39 7.33
CA LEU A 312 19.56 -16.60 8.77
C LEU A 312 19.17 -18.05 9.12
N GLU A 313 18.26 -18.63 8.33
CA GLU A 313 17.75 -19.98 8.54
C GLU A 313 17.60 -20.69 7.20
N GLU A 314 18.03 -21.95 7.15
CA GLU A 314 17.72 -22.87 6.05
C GLU A 314 17.13 -24.15 6.64
N ARG A 315 16.01 -24.61 6.08
CA ARG A 315 15.37 -25.87 6.43
C ARG A 315 15.19 -26.73 5.18
N LYS A 316 15.30 -28.05 5.35
CA LYS A 316 14.96 -29.01 4.30
C LYS A 316 13.46 -29.29 4.35
N ILE A 317 12.76 -29.06 3.24
CA ILE A 317 11.32 -29.34 3.09
C ILE A 317 11.17 -30.25 1.87
N GLY A 318 10.67 -31.46 2.09
CA GLY A 318 10.67 -32.50 1.06
C GLY A 318 12.10 -32.78 0.57
N GLN A 319 12.34 -32.56 -0.72
CA GLN A 319 13.63 -32.87 -1.34
C GLN A 319 14.58 -31.66 -1.44
N ARG A 320 14.12 -30.44 -1.12
CA ARG A 320 14.87 -29.19 -1.35
C ARG A 320 15.20 -28.44 -0.06
N ASN A 321 16.23 -27.61 -0.11
CA ASN A 321 16.59 -26.68 0.97
C ASN A 321 15.97 -25.31 0.69
N TYR A 322 15.30 -24.74 1.70
CA TYR A 322 14.63 -23.45 1.59
C TYR A 322 15.32 -22.43 2.50
N PRO A 323 15.53 -21.19 2.03
CA PRO A 323 15.97 -20.08 2.86
C PRO A 323 14.78 -19.58 3.68
N THR A 324 14.42 -20.30 4.73
CA THR A 324 13.17 -20.05 5.49
C THR A 324 13.16 -18.75 6.28
N LYS A 325 14.34 -18.17 6.54
CA LYS A 325 14.50 -16.79 7.01
C LYS A 325 15.74 -16.17 6.40
N TYR A 326 15.60 -14.99 5.81
CA TYR A 326 16.70 -14.23 5.26
C TYR A 326 16.43 -12.73 5.31
N VAL A 327 17.49 -11.95 5.17
CA VAL A 327 17.44 -10.49 5.18
C VAL A 327 18.07 -9.97 3.91
N VAL A 328 17.41 -9.02 3.26
CA VAL A 328 17.94 -8.28 2.13
C VAL A 328 18.30 -6.87 2.59
N LEU A 329 19.55 -6.47 2.39
CA LEU A 329 20.04 -5.13 2.67
C LEU A 329 20.25 -4.39 1.35
N TYR A 330 19.81 -3.14 1.25
CA TYR A 330 19.81 -2.38 0.01
C TYR A 330 19.92 -0.87 0.25
N GLU A 331 20.11 -0.10 -0.82
CA GLU A 331 20.05 1.36 -0.78
C GLU A 331 18.68 1.79 -1.32
N ASP A 332 17.78 2.31 -0.48
CA ASP A 332 16.50 2.84 -0.92
C ASP A 332 16.74 4.23 -1.51
N ARG A 333 16.92 4.29 -2.83
CA ARG A 333 17.23 5.52 -3.58
C ARG A 333 16.05 6.49 -3.64
N ALA A 334 14.83 5.97 -3.53
CA ALA A 334 13.62 6.80 -3.45
C ALA A 334 13.56 7.53 -2.10
N LEU A 335 13.88 6.86 -1.00
CA LEU A 335 13.88 7.46 0.34
C LEU A 335 15.23 8.08 0.73
N ASN A 336 16.26 7.93 -0.12
CA ASN A 336 17.64 8.29 0.14
C ASN A 336 18.16 7.73 1.49
N ARG A 337 17.85 6.47 1.78
CA ARG A 337 18.17 5.82 3.07
C ARG A 337 18.54 4.34 2.88
N PRO A 338 19.40 3.78 3.75
CA PRO A 338 19.66 2.34 3.76
C PRO A 338 18.39 1.57 4.15
N GLY A 339 18.05 0.58 3.34
CA GLY A 339 16.86 -0.25 3.49
C GLY A 339 17.18 -1.68 3.93
N ILE A 340 16.23 -2.27 4.65
CA ILE A 340 16.29 -3.65 5.14
C ILE A 340 14.95 -4.31 4.83
N ARG A 341 14.97 -5.50 4.24
CA ARG A 341 13.80 -6.35 4.08
C ARG A 341 14.02 -7.65 4.83
N LEU A 342 13.16 -7.92 5.80
CA LEU A 342 13.09 -9.20 6.49
C LEU A 342 12.17 -10.12 5.69
N CYS A 343 12.63 -11.33 5.40
CA CYS A 343 11.87 -12.33 4.65
C CYS A 343 11.81 -13.64 5.43
N TRP A 344 10.65 -14.30 5.41
CA TRP A 344 10.48 -15.67 5.89
C TRP A 344 9.51 -16.45 5.03
N LEU A 345 9.64 -17.78 5.06
CA LEU A 345 8.69 -18.69 4.42
C LEU A 345 7.34 -18.59 5.14
N ALA A 346 6.37 -17.93 4.51
CA ALA A 346 5.01 -17.76 5.05
C ALA A 346 4.07 -18.92 4.68
N VAL A 347 4.48 -19.76 3.73
CA VAL A 347 3.71 -20.91 3.26
C VAL A 347 3.98 -22.12 4.17
N PRO A 348 2.95 -22.88 4.60
CA PRO A 348 3.16 -24.09 5.37
C PRO A 348 3.95 -25.16 4.61
N ASP A 349 4.84 -25.87 5.31
CA ASP A 349 5.69 -26.93 4.73
C ASP A 349 4.89 -27.99 3.95
N GLN A 350 3.67 -28.33 4.40
CA GLN A 350 2.81 -29.30 3.72
C GLN A 350 2.37 -28.82 2.33
N VAL A 351 2.04 -27.53 2.20
CA VAL A 351 1.63 -26.96 0.91
C VAL A 351 2.83 -26.98 -0.05
N ILE A 352 4.02 -26.60 0.43
CA ILE A 352 5.26 -26.68 -0.36
C ILE A 352 5.52 -28.11 -0.85
N GLN A 353 5.36 -29.12 0.01
CA GLN A 353 5.53 -30.52 -0.39
C GLN A 353 4.52 -30.94 -1.46
N THR A 354 3.26 -30.53 -1.34
CA THR A 354 2.24 -30.77 -2.38
C THR A 354 2.61 -30.09 -3.70
N THR A 355 3.11 -28.85 -3.66
CA THR A 355 3.60 -28.14 -4.84
C THR A 355 4.76 -28.87 -5.50
N GLN A 356 5.77 -29.32 -4.73
CA GLN A 356 6.89 -30.12 -5.26
C GLN A 356 6.41 -31.37 -6.01
N MET A 357 5.44 -32.11 -5.43
CA MET A 357 4.89 -33.31 -6.07
C MET A 357 4.15 -32.98 -7.37
N THR A 358 3.37 -31.91 -7.37
CA THR A 358 2.60 -31.47 -8.54
C THR A 358 3.51 -31.04 -9.68
N SER A 359 4.55 -30.27 -9.38
CA SER A 359 5.52 -29.82 -10.37
C SER A 359 6.34 -30.99 -10.92
N ALA A 360 6.76 -31.94 -10.07
CA ALA A 360 7.44 -33.15 -10.52
C ALA A 360 6.55 -34.02 -11.43
N MET A 361 5.25 -34.17 -11.12
CA MET A 361 4.31 -34.86 -12.00
C MET A 361 4.14 -34.14 -13.34
N LYS A 362 4.07 -32.81 -13.34
CA LYS A 362 3.95 -32.00 -14.56
C LYS A 362 5.18 -32.17 -15.46
N ASP A 363 6.38 -32.12 -14.89
CA ASP A 363 7.62 -32.34 -15.63
C ASP A 363 7.66 -33.74 -16.27
N ILE A 364 7.19 -34.77 -15.53
CA ILE A 364 7.07 -36.13 -16.07
C ILE A 364 6.07 -36.17 -17.22
N LEU A 365 4.90 -35.53 -17.08
CA LEU A 365 3.87 -35.49 -18.13
C LEU A 365 4.30 -34.71 -19.38
N GLU A 366 5.04 -33.63 -19.23
CA GLU A 366 5.58 -32.84 -20.37
C GLU A 366 6.73 -33.56 -21.10
N GLN A 367 7.43 -34.47 -20.41
CA GLN A 367 8.45 -35.33 -21.01
C GLN A 367 7.87 -36.56 -21.72
N LEU A 368 6.59 -36.87 -21.53
CA LEU A 368 5.91 -37.88 -22.33
C LEU A 368 5.68 -37.33 -23.74
N PRO A 369 5.90 -38.14 -24.80
CA PRO A 369 5.55 -37.72 -26.16
C PRO A 369 4.06 -37.36 -26.20
N PRO A 370 3.65 -36.32 -26.95
CA PRO A 370 2.25 -35.97 -27.08
C PRO A 370 1.49 -37.22 -27.52
N GLN A 371 0.50 -37.63 -26.72
CA GLN A 371 -0.41 -38.67 -27.18
C GLN A 371 -1.16 -38.09 -28.38
N GLU A 372 -0.80 -38.52 -29.58
CA GLU A 372 -1.67 -38.43 -30.75
C GLU A 372 -2.99 -39.07 -30.33
N HIS A 373 -4.02 -38.24 -30.16
CA HIS A 373 -5.39 -38.70 -30.04
C HIS A 373 -5.83 -39.26 -31.40
N ASP A 374 -5.30 -40.41 -31.79
CA ASP A 374 -5.90 -41.26 -32.80
C ASP A 374 -7.15 -41.89 -32.19
N ILE A 375 -8.24 -41.13 -32.23
CA ILE A 375 -9.58 -41.67 -32.00
C ILE A 375 -9.83 -42.66 -33.14
N PRO A 376 -10.01 -43.97 -32.87
CA PRO A 376 -10.27 -44.94 -33.92
C PRO A 376 -11.54 -44.54 -34.69
N PRO A 377 -11.58 -44.66 -36.03
CA PRO A 377 -12.68 -44.17 -36.87
C PRO A 377 -14.07 -44.73 -36.50
N ILE A 378 -14.12 -45.83 -35.76
CA ILE A 378 -15.34 -46.49 -35.28
C ILE A 378 -16.14 -45.60 -34.29
N ILE A 379 -15.47 -44.76 -33.48
CA ILE A 379 -16.18 -43.92 -32.50
C ILE A 379 -16.87 -42.74 -33.19
N LYS A 380 -16.28 -42.22 -34.28
CA LYS A 380 -16.85 -41.14 -35.08
C LYS A 380 -18.15 -41.57 -35.78
N GLU A 381 -18.15 -42.73 -36.43
CA GLU A 381 -19.35 -43.27 -37.09
C GLU A 381 -20.51 -43.55 -36.11
N LYS A 382 -20.19 -44.03 -34.90
CA LYS A 382 -21.20 -44.29 -33.87
C LYS A 382 -21.86 -42.99 -33.40
N SER A 383 -21.08 -41.93 -33.19
CA SER A 383 -21.59 -40.61 -32.78
C SER A 383 -22.45 -39.94 -33.85
N GLU A 384 -22.15 -40.13 -35.15
CA GLU A 384 -22.94 -39.56 -36.24
C GLU A 384 -24.28 -40.30 -36.44
N LYS A 385 -24.31 -41.62 -36.23
CA LYS A 385 -25.56 -42.39 -36.24
C LYS A 385 -26.46 -42.01 -35.07
N GLU A 386 -25.90 -41.88 -33.88
CA GLU A 386 -26.64 -41.49 -32.66
C GLU A 386 -27.18 -40.04 -32.77
N GLN A 387 -26.42 -39.10 -33.34
CA GLN A 387 -26.92 -37.75 -33.61
C GLN A 387 -28.03 -37.69 -34.67
N LYS A 388 -27.95 -38.53 -35.71
CA LYS A 388 -29.02 -38.61 -36.72
C LYS A 388 -30.29 -39.21 -36.14
N GLN A 389 -30.17 -40.20 -35.27
CA GLN A 389 -31.30 -40.82 -34.58
C GLN A 389 -31.96 -39.83 -33.62
N PHE A 390 -31.18 -39.06 -32.85
CA PHE A 390 -31.70 -38.03 -31.96
C PHE A 390 -32.43 -36.89 -32.70
N LYS A 391 -31.90 -36.45 -33.86
CA LYS A 391 -32.57 -35.45 -34.71
C LYS A 391 -33.81 -35.98 -35.42
N GLN A 392 -33.94 -37.29 -35.59
CA GLN A 392 -35.13 -37.91 -36.13
C GLN A 392 -36.22 -37.99 -35.06
N GLU A 393 -35.86 -38.47 -33.86
CA GLU A 393 -36.75 -38.52 -32.70
C GLU A 393 -37.26 -37.14 -32.29
N GLN A 394 -36.44 -36.09 -32.34
CA GLN A 394 -36.89 -34.71 -32.10
C GLN A 394 -37.93 -34.24 -33.14
N ARG A 395 -37.71 -34.53 -34.43
CA ARG A 395 -38.65 -34.12 -35.50
C ARG A 395 -39.97 -34.88 -35.43
N ASP A 396 -39.93 -36.14 -35.00
CA ASP A 396 -41.13 -36.95 -34.82
C ASP A 396 -41.92 -36.47 -33.58
N LEU A 397 -41.24 -36.04 -32.51
CA LEU A 397 -41.85 -35.42 -31.33
C LEU A 397 -42.49 -34.05 -31.65
N GLU A 398 -41.82 -33.20 -32.45
CA GLU A 398 -42.35 -31.91 -32.88
C GLU A 398 -43.63 -32.08 -33.73
N LYS A 399 -43.67 -33.11 -34.58
CA LYS A 399 -44.87 -33.48 -35.37
C LYS A 399 -46.02 -33.96 -34.50
N GLU A 400 -45.78 -34.76 -33.47
CA GLU A 400 -46.82 -35.21 -32.54
C GLU A 400 -47.35 -34.08 -31.66
N LEU A 401 -46.51 -33.08 -31.37
CA LEU A 401 -46.88 -31.89 -30.60
C LEU A 401 -47.48 -30.76 -31.45
N GLY A 402 -47.54 -30.92 -32.77
CA GLY A 402 -48.19 -29.96 -33.69
C GLY A 402 -47.46 -28.62 -33.81
N LEU A 403 -46.13 -28.59 -33.64
CA LEU A 403 -45.27 -27.41 -33.81
C LEU A 403 -44.63 -27.35 -35.20
#